data_AF-A0A7Z8L7V5-F1
#
_entry.id   AF-A0A7Z8L7V5-F1
#
_cell.length_a   1.000
_cell.length_b   1.000
_cell.length_c   1.000
_cell.angle_alpha   90.00
_cell.angle_beta   90.00
_cell.angle_gamma   90.00
#
_symmetry.space_group_name_H-M   'P 1'
#
loop_
_entity.id
_entity.type
_entity.pdbx_description
1 polymer ?
#
loop_
_entity_poly.entity_id
_entity_poly.type
_entity_poly.pdbx_seq_one_letter_code
_entity_poly.pdbx_strand_id
1 'polypeptide(L)'
;MVPLARMPTCYIIAGPNGAGKTTFAMHYLPAVVQCRRFINADLIAAGLSPLAPATEQATASRLFLQEIEHAIAAESDFAFETTLAGRGHLKRIQRLQNNGWRIHLLYLALPSVTASLRRVAERVAHGGHHIPTPDIERRFPRSLENLFTHFVPLVDRVLCYLNTENEPKLIFEASSGQTRVHDAEWFARLHQEIV
;
A
#
# COMPACT_ATOMS: atom_id res chain seq x y z
N MET A 1 20.34 -26.27 -20.42
CA MET A 1 20.20 -25.18 -19.42
C MET A 1 18.72 -25.03 -19.13
N VAL A 2 18.25 -25.44 -17.95
CA VAL A 2 16.88 -25.13 -17.50
C VAL A 2 16.89 -23.64 -17.13
N PRO A 3 16.02 -22.79 -17.68
CA PRO A 3 15.93 -21.40 -17.23
C PRO A 3 15.61 -21.41 -15.74
N LEU A 4 16.36 -20.66 -14.93
CA LEU A 4 15.99 -20.40 -13.54
C LEU A 4 14.55 -19.88 -13.54
N ALA A 5 13.64 -20.63 -12.92
CA ALA A 5 12.24 -20.24 -12.81
C ALA A 5 12.19 -18.84 -12.19
N ARG A 6 11.60 -17.88 -12.92
CA ARG A 6 11.49 -16.50 -12.47
C ARG A 6 10.60 -16.47 -11.23
N MET A 7 11.15 -16.05 -10.09
CA MET A 7 10.36 -15.82 -8.88
C MET A 7 9.43 -14.62 -9.09
N PRO A 8 8.10 -14.81 -9.05
CA PRO A 8 7.15 -13.73 -9.21
C PRO A 8 7.19 -12.78 -8.00
N THR A 9 6.82 -11.53 -8.24
CA THR A 9 6.90 -10.45 -7.24
C THR A 9 5.51 -9.85 -6.98
N CYS A 10 5.15 -9.80 -5.71
CA CYS A 10 3.97 -9.09 -5.21
C CYS A 10 4.41 -7.74 -4.63
N TYR A 11 3.93 -6.66 -5.24
CA TYR A 11 4.16 -5.29 -4.76
C TYR A 11 2.97 -4.82 -3.92
N ILE A 12 3.24 -4.30 -2.73
CA ILE A 12 2.22 -3.77 -1.83
C ILE A 12 2.38 -2.26 -1.79
N ILE A 13 1.42 -1.53 -2.33
CA ILE A 13 1.38 -0.07 -2.23
C ILE A 13 0.56 0.29 -0.99
N ALA A 14 1.24 0.77 0.05
CA ALA A 14 0.71 0.92 1.40
C ALA A 14 0.82 2.36 1.91
N GLY A 15 0.04 2.70 2.95
CA GLY A 15 0.04 4.03 3.57
C GLY A 15 -1.35 4.57 3.90
N PRO A 16 -1.47 5.58 4.77
CA PRO A 16 -2.75 6.15 5.18
C PRO A 16 -3.57 6.72 4.02
N ASN A 17 -4.83 7.02 4.29
CA ASN A 17 -5.67 7.76 3.34
C ASN A 17 -5.03 9.13 3.03
N GLY A 18 -5.23 9.67 1.82
CA GLY A 18 -4.59 10.92 1.39
C GLY A 18 -3.08 10.84 1.10
N ALA A 19 -2.42 9.69 1.29
CA ALA A 19 -0.98 9.55 1.08
C ALA A 19 -0.52 9.55 -0.40
N GLY A 20 -1.43 9.63 -1.38
CA GLY A 20 -1.08 9.63 -2.81
C GLY A 20 -0.70 8.26 -3.38
N LYS A 21 -1.09 7.16 -2.71
CA LYS A 21 -0.77 5.77 -3.10
C LYS A 21 -1.10 5.45 -4.56
N THR A 22 -2.33 5.75 -4.97
CA THR A 22 -2.80 5.44 -6.33
C THR A 22 -1.99 6.21 -7.37
N THR A 23 -1.77 7.50 -7.17
CA THR A 23 -0.93 8.33 -8.05
C THR A 23 0.48 7.77 -8.15
N PHE A 24 1.11 7.50 -7.01
CA PHE A 24 2.45 6.89 -6.97
C PHE A 24 2.49 5.56 -7.72
N ALA A 25 1.52 4.68 -7.49
CA ALA A 25 1.42 3.37 -8.14
C ALA A 25 1.34 3.49 -9.67
N MET A 26 0.52 4.41 -10.17
CA MET A 26 0.33 4.62 -11.62
C MET A 26 1.60 5.07 -12.34
N HIS A 27 2.54 5.71 -11.65
CA HIS A 27 3.84 6.09 -12.20
C HIS A 27 4.92 5.04 -11.92
N TYR A 28 5.05 4.61 -10.66
CA TYR A 28 6.13 3.73 -10.21
C TYR A 28 6.04 2.34 -10.82
N LEU A 29 4.84 1.73 -10.82
CA LEU A 29 4.67 0.34 -11.23
C LEU A 29 5.07 0.10 -12.70
N PRO A 30 4.57 0.86 -13.70
CA PRO A 30 4.97 0.65 -15.09
C PRO A 30 6.38 1.16 -15.40
N ALA A 31 6.84 2.25 -14.78
CA ALA A 31 8.11 2.88 -15.15
C ALA A 31 9.33 2.25 -14.48
N VAL A 32 9.19 1.79 -13.22
CA VAL A 32 10.33 1.35 -12.40
C VAL A 32 10.41 -0.17 -12.33
N VAL A 33 9.27 -0.84 -12.08
CA VAL A 33 9.25 -2.29 -11.84
C VAL A 33 8.55 -3.08 -12.96
N GLN A 34 8.10 -2.39 -14.01
CA GLN A 34 7.42 -2.98 -15.18
C GLN A 34 6.21 -3.86 -14.83
N CYS A 35 5.59 -3.62 -13.68
CA CYS A 35 4.39 -4.32 -13.22
C CYS A 35 3.16 -3.56 -13.72
N ARG A 36 2.32 -4.23 -14.52
CA ARG A 36 1.10 -3.62 -15.07
C ARG A 36 -0.17 -4.02 -14.31
N ARG A 37 -0.16 -5.17 -13.62
CA ARG A 37 -1.34 -5.68 -12.91
C ARG A 37 -1.45 -5.01 -11.54
N PHE A 38 -2.16 -3.89 -11.49
CA PHE A 38 -2.43 -3.15 -10.25
C PHE A 38 -3.88 -3.34 -9.81
N ILE A 39 -4.07 -3.91 -8.61
CA ILE A 39 -5.37 -4.28 -8.05
C ILE A 39 -5.70 -3.29 -6.92
N ASN A 40 -6.77 -2.52 -7.09
CA ASN A 40 -7.17 -1.49 -6.14
C ASN A 40 -8.70 -1.52 -5.96
N ALA A 41 -9.15 -1.68 -4.71
CA ALA A 41 -10.57 -1.80 -4.39
C ALA A 41 -11.37 -0.53 -4.73
N ASP A 42 -10.81 0.67 -4.54
CA ASP A 42 -11.47 1.93 -4.87
C ASP A 42 -11.60 2.11 -6.39
N LEU A 43 -10.60 1.71 -7.16
CA LEU A 43 -10.67 1.73 -8.63
C LEU A 43 -11.67 0.69 -9.16
N ILE A 44 -11.74 -0.49 -8.55
CA ILE A 44 -12.75 -1.50 -8.89
C ILE A 44 -14.15 -0.96 -8.59
N ALA A 45 -14.38 -0.37 -7.41
CA ALA A 45 -15.67 0.23 -7.05
C ALA A 45 -16.07 1.34 -8.02
N ALA A 46 -15.13 2.20 -8.42
CA ALA A 46 -15.37 3.25 -9.41
C ALA A 46 -15.66 2.69 -10.81
N GLY A 47 -15.05 1.57 -11.19
CA GLY A 47 -15.36 0.88 -12.45
C GLY A 47 -16.73 0.22 -12.46
N LEU A 48 -17.19 -0.31 -11.32
CA LEU A 48 -18.51 -0.94 -11.19
C LEU A 48 -19.65 0.09 -11.21
N SER A 49 -19.46 1.20 -10.50
CA SER A 49 -20.46 2.28 -10.43
C SER A 49 -19.75 3.63 -10.43
N PRO A 50 -19.49 4.22 -11.61
CA PRO A 50 -18.79 5.50 -11.71
C PRO A 50 -19.50 6.66 -10.99
N LEU A 51 -20.83 6.60 -10.91
CA LEU A 51 -21.65 7.64 -10.28
C LEU A 51 -21.95 7.36 -8.79
N ALA A 52 -21.77 6.12 -8.32
CA ALA A 52 -21.95 5.77 -6.91
C ALA A 52 -20.97 4.67 -6.44
N PRO A 53 -19.63 4.90 -6.47
CA PRO A 53 -18.66 3.86 -6.11
C PRO A 53 -18.83 3.33 -4.67
N ALA A 54 -19.30 4.19 -3.76
CA ALA A 54 -19.49 3.85 -2.35
C ALA A 54 -20.51 2.70 -2.13
N THR A 55 -21.48 2.52 -3.03
CA THR A 55 -22.47 1.42 -2.93
C THR A 55 -21.85 0.07 -3.29
N GLU A 56 -20.78 0.07 -4.08
CA GLU A 56 -20.13 -1.14 -4.58
C GLU A 56 -18.96 -1.63 -3.73
N GLN A 57 -18.67 -0.99 -2.60
CA GLN A 57 -17.50 -1.30 -1.77
C GLN A 57 -17.42 -2.78 -1.35
N ALA A 58 -18.56 -3.40 -1.03
CA ALA A 58 -18.61 -4.82 -0.67
C ALA A 58 -18.31 -5.74 -1.88
N THR A 59 -18.88 -5.41 -3.05
CA THR A 59 -18.64 -6.14 -4.30
C THR A 59 -17.18 -5.98 -4.76
N ALA A 60 -16.67 -4.75 -4.74
CA ALA A 60 -15.30 -4.41 -5.07
C ALA A 60 -14.30 -5.11 -4.16
N SER A 61 -14.58 -5.21 -2.86
CA SER A 61 -13.73 -5.94 -1.91
C SER A 61 -13.65 -7.44 -2.23
N ARG A 62 -14.75 -8.06 -2.66
CA ARG A 62 -14.74 -9.48 -3.10
C ARG A 62 -13.95 -9.66 -4.38
N LEU A 63 -14.18 -8.82 -5.38
CA LEU A 63 -13.45 -8.84 -6.65
C LEU A 63 -11.96 -8.57 -6.45
N PHE A 64 -11.59 -7.63 -5.59
CA PHE A 64 -10.22 -7.35 -5.21
C PHE A 64 -9.49 -8.60 -4.71
N LEU A 65 -10.12 -9.37 -3.82
CA LEU A 65 -9.54 -10.63 -3.33
C LEU A 65 -9.47 -11.71 -4.41
N GLN A 66 -10.49 -11.81 -5.26
CA GLN A 66 -10.50 -12.75 -6.39
C GLN A 66 -9.38 -12.44 -7.39
N GLU A 67 -9.18 -11.17 -7.74
CA GLU A 67 -8.13 -10.73 -8.66
C GLU A 67 -6.73 -10.99 -8.11
N ILE A 68 -6.55 -10.90 -6.79
CA ILE A 68 -5.30 -11.31 -6.15
C ILE A 68 -5.09 -12.81 -6.32
N GLU A 69 -6.10 -13.65 -6.06
CA GLU A 69 -5.96 -15.11 -6.27
C GLU A 69 -5.72 -15.46 -7.75
N HIS A 70 -6.35 -14.75 -8.70
CA HIS A 70 -6.10 -14.91 -10.13
C HIS A 70 -4.64 -14.59 -10.49
N ALA A 71 -4.10 -13.49 -9.97
CA ALA A 71 -2.70 -13.13 -10.20
C ALA A 71 -1.71 -14.15 -9.62
N ILE A 72 -2.04 -14.69 -8.44
CA ILE A 72 -1.25 -15.73 -7.77
C ILE A 72 -1.27 -17.03 -8.58
N ALA A 73 -2.45 -17.48 -9.03
CA ALA A 73 -2.60 -18.69 -9.84
C ALA A 73 -1.91 -18.59 -11.20
N ALA A 74 -1.83 -17.38 -11.76
CA ALA A 74 -1.12 -17.11 -13.01
C ALA A 74 0.41 -16.97 -12.85
N GLU A 75 0.94 -17.02 -11.62
CA GLU A 75 2.36 -16.81 -11.30
C GLU A 75 2.94 -15.52 -11.94
N SER A 76 2.10 -14.49 -12.06
CA SER A 76 2.46 -13.22 -12.69
C SER A 76 2.73 -12.14 -11.64
N ASP A 77 3.70 -11.27 -11.90
CA ASP A 77 3.93 -10.09 -11.05
C ASP A 77 2.65 -9.26 -10.95
N PHE A 78 2.32 -8.85 -9.73
CA PHE A 78 1.15 -7.99 -9.47
C PHE A 78 1.41 -7.03 -8.33
N ALA A 79 0.59 -5.99 -8.26
CA ALA A 79 0.59 -5.02 -7.20
C ALA A 79 -0.82 -4.88 -6.63
N PHE A 80 -0.93 -4.60 -5.33
CA PHE A 80 -2.21 -4.19 -4.75
C PHE A 80 -2.06 -3.00 -3.81
N GLU A 81 -3.13 -2.19 -3.74
CA GLU A 81 -3.18 -1.06 -2.82
C GLU A 81 -3.86 -1.44 -1.51
N THR A 82 -3.33 -0.94 -0.39
CA THR A 82 -3.96 -1.08 0.93
C THR A 82 -3.65 0.12 1.81
N THR A 83 -4.51 0.39 2.80
CA THR A 83 -4.18 1.34 3.87
C THR A 83 -3.23 0.74 4.90
N LEU A 84 -2.99 -0.57 4.88
CA LEU A 84 -2.24 -1.32 5.89
C LEU A 84 -2.83 -1.24 7.31
N ALA A 85 -4.04 -0.69 7.48
CA ALA A 85 -4.68 -0.57 8.79
C ALA A 85 -5.28 -1.89 9.32
N GLY A 86 -5.42 -2.89 8.45
CA GLY A 86 -5.87 -4.24 8.80
C GLY A 86 -4.78 -5.28 8.61
N ARG A 87 -4.92 -6.41 9.32
CA ARG A 87 -3.96 -7.52 9.31
C ARG A 87 -4.31 -8.66 8.33
N GLY A 88 -5.36 -8.47 7.52
CA GLY A 88 -5.93 -9.51 6.65
C GLY A 88 -4.95 -10.07 5.60
N HIS A 89 -3.93 -9.31 5.21
CA HIS A 89 -2.93 -9.75 4.22
C HIS A 89 -1.78 -10.56 4.82
N LEU A 90 -1.58 -10.60 6.15
CA LEU A 90 -0.41 -11.25 6.76
C LEU A 90 -0.32 -12.74 6.40
N LYS A 91 -1.43 -13.49 6.55
CA LYS A 91 -1.50 -14.91 6.20
C LYS A 91 -1.22 -15.15 4.72
N ARG A 92 -1.70 -14.26 3.86
CA ARG A 92 -1.49 -14.34 2.41
C ARG A 92 -0.04 -14.11 2.04
N ILE A 93 0.59 -13.10 2.62
CA ILE A 93 2.01 -12.78 2.39
C ILE A 93 2.89 -13.95 2.81
N GLN A 94 2.66 -14.51 4.00
CA GLN A 94 3.40 -15.68 4.47
C GLN A 94 3.24 -16.87 3.51
N ARG A 95 2.02 -17.13 3.03
CA ARG A 95 1.75 -18.17 2.04
C ARG A 95 2.53 -17.95 0.75
N LEU A 96 2.59 -16.70 0.27
CA LEU A 96 3.32 -16.36 -0.95
C LEU A 96 4.83 -16.56 -0.79
N GLN A 97 5.41 -16.12 0.33
CA GLN A 97 6.84 -16.31 0.60
C GLN A 97 7.21 -17.80 0.69
N ASN A 98 6.38 -18.61 1.35
CA ASN A 98 6.55 -20.06 1.41
C ASN A 98 6.47 -20.73 0.03
N ASN A 99 5.84 -20.08 -0.94
CA ASN A 99 5.70 -20.53 -2.32
C ASN A 99 6.68 -19.83 -3.29
N GLY A 100 7.76 -19.23 -2.78
CA GLY A 100 8.83 -18.67 -3.62
C GLY A 100 8.50 -17.32 -4.27
N TRP A 101 7.54 -16.57 -3.73
CA TRP A 101 7.28 -15.19 -4.15
C TRP A 101 8.20 -14.21 -3.44
N ARG A 102 8.57 -13.14 -4.14
CA ARG A 102 9.16 -11.93 -3.53
C ARG A 102 8.07 -10.95 -3.17
N ILE A 103 8.16 -10.35 -1.98
CA ILE A 103 7.19 -9.39 -1.46
C ILE A 103 7.89 -8.06 -1.21
N HIS A 104 7.53 -7.05 -1.99
CA HIS A 104 8.05 -5.69 -1.83
C HIS A 104 6.93 -4.76 -1.37
N LEU A 105 7.13 -4.06 -0.27
CA LEU A 105 6.18 -3.09 0.26
C LEU A 105 6.72 -1.67 0.06
N LEU A 106 5.95 -0.84 -0.62
CA LEU A 106 6.18 0.59 -0.77
C LEU A 106 5.19 1.34 0.10
N TYR A 107 5.67 1.92 1.20
CA TYR A 107 4.85 2.65 2.15
C TYR A 107 4.97 4.15 1.90
N LEU A 108 3.84 4.82 1.69
CA LEU A 108 3.76 6.26 1.53
C LEU A 108 3.24 6.86 2.83
N ALA A 109 4.13 7.44 3.62
CA ALA A 109 3.83 8.08 4.89
C ALA A 109 3.38 9.53 4.70
N LEU A 110 2.64 10.03 5.68
CA LEU A 110 2.26 11.43 5.83
C LEU A 110 2.76 11.96 7.17
N PRO A 111 2.96 13.29 7.29
CA PRO A 111 3.43 13.91 8.53
C PRO A 111 2.57 13.68 9.76
N SER A 112 1.25 13.57 9.59
CA SER A 112 0.29 13.42 10.68
C SER A 112 -1.11 13.03 10.19
N VAL A 113 -1.97 12.61 11.11
CA VAL A 113 -3.40 12.39 10.84
C VAL A 113 -4.09 13.66 10.31
N THR A 114 -3.71 14.84 10.80
CA THR A 114 -4.25 16.12 10.31
C THR A 114 -3.92 16.35 8.84
N ALA A 115 -2.70 16.01 8.40
CA ALA A 115 -2.33 16.09 6.99
C ALA A 115 -3.15 15.11 6.12
N SER A 116 -3.42 13.90 6.64
CA SER A 116 -4.30 12.91 5.99
C SER A 116 -5.72 13.45 5.81
N LEU A 117 -6.32 14.00 6.88
CA LEU A 117 -7.66 14.61 6.85
C LEU A 117 -7.73 15.75 5.83
N ARG A 118 -6.76 16.67 5.85
CA ARG A 118 -6.69 17.80 4.91
C ARG A 118 -6.66 17.33 3.46
N ARG A 119 -5.78 16.38 3.13
CA ARG A 119 -5.65 15.85 1.75
C ARG A 119 -6.89 15.09 1.29
N VAL A 120 -7.55 14.37 2.18
CA VAL A 120 -8.82 13.71 1.84
C VAL A 120 -9.92 14.75 1.57
N ALA A 121 -10.01 15.81 2.39
CA ALA A 121 -10.96 16.89 2.18
C ALA A 121 -10.71 17.62 0.84
N GLU A 122 -9.46 17.94 0.51
CA GLU A 122 -9.07 18.52 -0.78
C GLU A 122 -9.48 17.62 -1.94
N ARG A 123 -9.22 16.31 -1.86
CA ARG A 123 -9.63 15.34 -2.89
C ARG A 123 -11.14 15.31 -3.08
N VAL A 124 -11.91 15.34 -2.00
CA VAL A 124 -13.38 15.36 -2.03
C VAL A 124 -13.89 16.64 -2.68
N ALA A 125 -13.28 17.79 -2.37
CA ALA A 125 -13.62 19.07 -3.01
C ALA A 125 -13.39 19.05 -4.53
N HIS A 126 -12.44 18.23 -5.01
CA HIS A 126 -12.19 18.00 -6.44
C HIS A 126 -12.95 16.78 -7.02
N GLY A 127 -14.00 16.30 -6.35
CA GLY A 127 -14.88 15.24 -6.84
C GLY A 127 -14.39 13.81 -6.60
N GLY A 128 -13.36 13.61 -5.78
CA GLY A 128 -12.87 12.27 -5.42
C GLY A 128 -13.64 11.61 -4.28
N HIS A 129 -13.24 10.38 -3.92
CA HIS A 129 -13.96 9.55 -2.95
C HIS A 129 -13.94 10.12 -1.52
N HIS A 130 -15.11 10.16 -0.88
CA HIS A 130 -15.28 10.52 0.53
C HIS A 130 -14.94 9.35 1.45
N ILE A 131 -14.24 9.64 2.55
CA ILE A 131 -13.94 8.67 3.61
C ILE A 131 -14.32 9.33 4.94
N PRO A 132 -15.12 8.67 5.81
CA PRO A 132 -15.48 9.24 7.10
C PRO A 132 -14.26 9.61 7.94
N THR A 133 -14.26 10.78 8.58
CA THR A 133 -13.19 11.23 9.48
C THR A 133 -12.82 10.18 10.55
N PRO A 134 -13.78 9.52 11.25
CA PRO A 134 -13.45 8.52 12.26
C PRO A 134 -12.70 7.31 11.68
N ASP A 135 -12.93 6.99 10.40
CA ASP A 135 -12.19 5.93 9.71
C ASP A 135 -10.74 6.34 9.45
N ILE A 136 -10.52 7.59 9.05
CA ILE A 136 -9.17 8.12 8.79
C ILE A 136 -8.38 8.15 10.10
N GLU A 137 -8.96 8.72 11.15
CA GLU A 137 -8.34 8.83 12.48
C GLU A 137 -7.99 7.45 13.06
N ARG A 138 -8.89 6.48 12.93
CA ARG A 138 -8.64 5.10 13.38
C ARG A 138 -7.57 4.39 12.54
N ARG A 139 -7.58 4.58 11.21
CA ARG A 139 -6.70 3.84 10.29
C ARG A 139 -5.27 4.37 10.28
N PHE A 140 -5.08 5.65 10.55
CA PHE A 140 -3.77 6.31 10.48
C PHE A 140 -2.73 5.67 11.42
N PRO A 141 -2.89 5.69 12.76
CA PRO A 141 -1.91 5.11 13.67
C PRO A 141 -1.78 3.59 13.48
N ARG A 142 -2.89 2.88 13.23
CA ARG A 142 -2.89 1.43 12.94
C ARG A 142 -2.09 1.05 11.70
N SER A 143 -2.06 1.92 10.69
CA SER A 143 -1.27 1.71 9.47
C SER A 143 0.22 1.68 9.78
N LEU A 144 0.69 2.65 10.59
CA LEU A 144 2.08 2.74 11.04
C LEU A 144 2.42 1.63 12.02
N GLU A 145 1.56 1.35 13.00
CA GLU A 145 1.71 0.23 13.92
C GLU A 145 1.91 -1.08 13.16
N ASN A 146 1.01 -1.36 12.19
CA ASN A 146 1.12 -2.59 11.42
C ASN A 146 2.39 -2.62 10.56
N LEU A 147 2.76 -1.49 9.94
CA LEU A 147 4.00 -1.38 9.17
C LEU A 147 5.19 -1.87 10.00
N PHE A 148 5.43 -1.25 11.16
CA PHE A 148 6.61 -1.53 11.97
C PHE A 148 6.54 -2.89 12.68
N THR A 149 5.38 -3.25 13.23
CA THR A 149 5.27 -4.47 14.04
C THR A 149 5.14 -5.74 13.21
N HIS A 150 4.43 -5.69 12.08
CA HIS A 150 4.06 -6.90 11.33
C HIS A 150 4.68 -6.98 9.94
N PHE A 151 4.73 -5.88 9.18
CA PHE A 151 5.13 -5.96 7.78
C PHE A 151 6.64 -5.81 7.57
N VAL A 152 7.31 -4.87 8.25
CA VAL A 152 8.78 -4.72 8.23
C VAL A 152 9.52 -6.03 8.53
N PRO A 153 9.17 -6.82 9.57
CA PRO A 153 9.84 -8.09 9.83
C PRO A 153 9.41 -9.23 8.89
N LEU A 154 8.29 -9.09 8.16
CA LEU A 154 7.71 -10.17 7.36
C LEU A 154 8.16 -10.13 5.90
N VAL A 155 8.12 -8.97 5.24
CA VAL A 155 8.33 -8.88 3.78
C VAL A 155 9.82 -8.84 3.40
N ASP A 156 10.14 -9.16 2.15
CA ASP A 156 11.54 -9.19 1.68
C ASP A 156 12.16 -7.81 1.63
N ARG A 157 11.38 -6.80 1.21
CA ARG A 157 11.83 -5.40 1.15
C ARG A 157 10.73 -4.42 1.50
N VAL A 158 11.07 -3.42 2.31
CA VAL A 158 10.26 -2.23 2.58
C VAL A 158 11.00 -0.99 2.08
N LEU A 159 10.29 -0.11 1.38
CA LEU A 159 10.69 1.27 1.12
C LEU A 159 9.64 2.19 1.70
N CYS A 160 10.02 3.05 2.65
CA CYS A 160 9.11 4.03 3.25
C CYS A 160 9.45 5.43 2.78
N TYR A 161 8.52 6.07 2.09
CA TYR A 161 8.64 7.43 1.57
C TYR A 161 7.76 8.39 2.37
N LEU A 162 8.28 9.56 2.70
CA LEU A 162 7.47 10.71 3.10
C LEU A 162 6.92 11.37 1.85
N ASN A 163 5.60 11.43 1.72
CA ASN A 163 4.96 12.13 0.61
C ASN A 163 4.41 13.49 1.06
N THR A 164 5.25 14.51 1.16
CA THR A 164 4.82 15.92 1.27
C THR A 164 4.55 16.49 -0.12
N GLU A 165 4.14 17.76 -0.27
CA GLU A 165 3.65 18.32 -1.56
C GLU A 165 4.66 18.28 -2.75
N ASN A 166 5.91 17.86 -2.50
CA ASN A 166 7.00 17.72 -3.48
C ASN A 166 7.23 16.24 -3.87
N GLU A 167 8.42 15.90 -4.40
CA GLU A 167 8.82 14.52 -4.65
C GLU A 167 8.87 13.67 -3.36
N PRO A 168 8.41 12.40 -3.40
CA PRO A 168 8.49 11.51 -2.24
C PRO A 168 9.93 11.31 -1.75
N LYS A 169 10.18 11.62 -0.47
CA LYS A 169 11.51 11.49 0.16
C LYS A 169 11.64 10.14 0.84
N LEU A 170 12.66 9.34 0.51
CA LEU A 170 12.92 8.07 1.20
C LEU A 170 13.33 8.34 2.66
N ILE A 171 12.58 7.77 3.61
CA ILE A 171 12.84 7.86 5.06
C ILE A 171 13.71 6.69 5.51
N PHE A 172 13.30 5.47 5.14
CA PHE A 172 14.04 4.25 5.47
C PHE A 172 13.77 3.16 4.44
N GLU A 173 14.71 2.23 4.34
CA GLU A 173 14.51 0.94 3.69
C GLU A 173 14.81 -0.19 4.67
N ALA A 174 14.08 -1.30 4.54
CA ALA A 174 14.35 -2.51 5.30
C ALA A 174 14.43 -3.70 4.35
N SER A 175 15.42 -4.58 4.57
CA SER A 175 15.62 -5.82 3.82
C SER A 175 16.38 -6.81 4.69
N SER A 176 15.99 -8.08 4.66
CA SER A 176 16.76 -9.16 5.30
C SER A 176 17.09 -8.90 6.78
N GLY A 177 16.12 -8.34 7.53
CA GLY A 177 16.28 -8.01 8.95
C GLY A 177 17.15 -6.78 9.25
N GLN A 178 17.65 -6.08 8.24
CA GLN A 178 18.40 -4.83 8.38
C GLN A 178 17.52 -3.65 8.00
N THR A 179 17.56 -2.58 8.80
CA THR A 179 16.90 -1.31 8.50
C THR A 179 17.95 -0.24 8.28
N ARG A 180 17.92 0.40 7.12
CA ARG A 180 18.74 1.56 6.80
C ARG A 180 17.88 2.81 6.86
N VAL A 181 18.19 3.69 7.80
CA VAL A 181 17.51 4.97 7.97
C VAL A 181 18.23 6.04 7.17
N HIS A 182 17.50 6.72 6.28
CA HIS A 182 17.98 7.83 5.46
C HIS A 182 17.60 9.19 6.06
N ASP A 183 16.53 9.24 6.84
CA ASP A 183 16.08 10.42 7.56
C ASP A 183 15.69 10.05 9.00
N ALA A 184 16.62 10.26 9.94
CA ALA A 184 16.46 9.86 11.33
C ALA A 184 15.36 10.66 12.05
N GLU A 185 15.16 11.92 11.67
CA GLU A 185 14.14 12.78 12.26
C GLU A 185 12.75 12.29 11.88
N TRP A 186 12.50 12.08 10.59
CA TRP A 186 11.22 11.55 10.14
C TRP A 186 10.98 10.13 10.60
N PHE A 187 12.02 9.29 10.63
CA PHE A 187 11.89 7.94 11.18
C PHE A 187 11.41 7.96 12.63
N ALA A 188 11.96 8.82 13.48
CA ALA A 188 11.53 8.97 14.87
C ALA A 188 10.10 9.54 14.97
N ARG A 189 9.77 10.57 14.17
CA ARG A 189 8.41 11.16 14.12
C ARG A 189 7.35 10.14 13.73
N LEU A 190 7.60 9.27 12.76
CA LEU A 190 6.64 8.22 12.38
C LEU A 190 6.32 7.26 13.53
N HIS A 191 7.28 6.99 14.42
CA HIS A 191 7.01 6.16 15.60
C HIS A 191 6.15 6.88 16.65
N GLN A 192 6.24 8.21 16.74
CA GLN A 192 5.42 9.01 17.65
C GLN A 192 3.95 9.08 17.21
N GLU A 193 3.65 8.79 15.95
CA GLU A 193 2.29 8.76 15.40
C GLU A 193 1.59 7.39 15.59
N ILE A 194 2.20 6.44 16.31
CA ILE A 194 1.63 5.10 16.60
C ILE A 194 0.77 5.12 17.88
N VAL A 195 0.01 6.20 18.12
CA VAL A 195 -0.77 6.41 19.36
C VAL A 195 -2.26 6.16 19.15
#